data_AF-A0A3P6RHT9-F1
#
_entry.id   AF-A0A3P6RHT9-F1
#
_cell.length_a   1.000
_cell.length_b   1.000
_cell.length_c   1.000
_cell.angle_alpha   90.00
_cell.angle_beta   90.00
_cell.angle_gamma   90.00
#
_symmetry.space_group_name_H-M   'P 1'
#
loop_
_entity.id
_entity.type
_entity.pdbx_description
1 polymer ?
#
loop_
_entity_poly.entity_id
_entity_poly.type
_entity_poly.pdbx_seq_one_letter_code
_entity_poly.pdbx_strand_id
1 'polypeptide(L)'
;MIERRRLPSASYCSPVEDEHWSRCLFAEQPVVIIGGNRDAKQMARHVANKLPGASPFFVMDMPSVMARVDDWQERLPRVQAYYALRCNADPVLARMLADSAQLGFAVSNAEELAMVNISQTIFCY
;
A
#
# COMPACT_ATOMS: atom_id res chain seq x y z
N MET A 1 19.70 -12.85 -14.34
CA MET A 1 18.46 -12.11 -14.07
C MET A 1 18.09 -12.37 -12.62
N ILE A 2 17.95 -11.34 -11.79
CA ILE A 2 17.42 -11.48 -10.42
C ILE A 2 15.90 -11.47 -10.55
N GLU A 3 15.26 -12.60 -10.30
CA GLU A 3 13.81 -12.71 -10.23
C GLU A 3 13.33 -11.90 -9.03
N ARG A 4 12.64 -10.78 -9.29
CA ARG A 4 12.03 -9.96 -8.24
C ARG A 4 10.79 -10.66 -7.74
N ARG A 5 10.98 -11.68 -6.90
CA ARG A 5 9.88 -12.35 -6.23
C ARG A 5 9.30 -11.40 -5.18
N ARG A 6 8.04 -10.98 -5.37
CA ARG A 6 7.28 -10.23 -4.36
C ARG A 6 7.34 -11.03 -3.06
N LEU A 7 7.92 -10.46 -2.02
CA LEU A 7 7.75 -11.03 -0.69
C LEU A 7 6.26 -10.96 -0.39
N PRO A 8 5.62 -12.09 -0.03
CA PRO A 8 4.21 -12.10 0.25
C PRO A 8 3.91 -11.01 1.27
N SER A 9 2.93 -10.16 0.96
CA SER A 9 2.33 -9.25 1.94
C SER A 9 1.93 -10.11 3.13
N ALA A 10 2.68 -9.99 4.23
CA ALA A 10 2.45 -10.80 5.41
C ALA A 10 1.12 -10.35 6.01
N SER A 11 0.08 -11.13 5.74
CA SER A 11 -1.18 -11.10 6.46
C SER A 11 -0.88 -11.37 7.94
N TYR A 12 -0.71 -10.32 8.73
CA TYR A 12 -0.46 -10.50 10.16
C TYR A 12 -1.73 -11.02 10.83
N CYS A 13 -1.70 -12.29 11.25
CA CYS A 13 -2.69 -12.83 12.17
C CYS A 13 -2.26 -12.46 13.60
N SER A 14 -2.85 -11.42 14.19
CA SER A 14 -2.72 -11.19 15.64
C SER A 14 -3.25 -12.41 16.40
N PRO A 15 -2.47 -13.01 17.31
CA PRO A 15 -2.91 -14.12 18.15
C PRO A 15 -3.63 -13.66 19.44
N VAL A 16 -3.94 -12.36 19.60
CA VAL A 16 -4.51 -11.81 20.84
C VAL A 16 -5.91 -11.24 20.58
N GLU A 17 -6.89 -11.70 21.37
CA GLU A 17 -8.32 -11.39 21.24
C GLU A 17 -8.72 -9.96 21.73
N ASP A 18 -7.83 -9.25 22.44
CA ASP A 18 -8.16 -8.03 23.20
C ASP A 18 -7.60 -6.70 22.65
N GLU A 19 -6.93 -6.68 21.50
CA GLU A 19 -6.58 -5.41 20.85
C GLU A 19 -7.65 -5.09 19.78
N HIS A 20 -8.23 -3.88 19.80
CA HIS A 20 -9.19 -3.42 18.78
C HIS A 20 -8.48 -3.23 17.43
N TRP A 21 -8.25 -4.33 16.72
CA TRP A 21 -7.79 -4.35 15.34
C TRP A 21 -8.96 -4.73 14.45
N SER A 22 -9.35 -3.82 13.57
CA SER A 22 -10.30 -4.15 12.52
C SER A 22 -9.50 -4.71 11.34
N ARG A 23 -9.69 -6.01 11.06
CA ARG A 23 -9.21 -6.62 9.82
C ARG A 23 -10.18 -6.25 8.71
N CYS A 24 -9.67 -5.71 7.63
CA CYS A 24 -10.45 -5.45 6.42
C CYS A 24 -9.71 -6.06 5.23
N LEU A 25 -10.46 -6.57 4.25
CA LEU A 25 -9.89 -6.86 2.94
C LEU A 25 -9.80 -5.54 2.19
N PHE A 26 -8.61 -5.25 1.69
CA PHE A 26 -8.37 -4.12 0.80
C PHE A 26 -7.52 -4.60 -0.36
N ALA A 27 -8.04 -4.45 -1.58
CA ALA A 27 -7.45 -5.03 -2.80
C ALA A 27 -7.18 -6.55 -2.69
N GLU A 28 -8.14 -7.30 -2.13
CA GLU A 28 -8.02 -8.75 -1.86
C GLU A 28 -6.87 -9.14 -0.91
N GLN A 29 -6.24 -8.16 -0.25
CA GLN A 29 -5.20 -8.38 0.74
C GLN A 29 -5.69 -7.99 2.13
N PRO A 30 -5.34 -8.77 3.17
CA PRO A 30 -5.69 -8.41 4.53
C PRO A 30 -4.84 -7.21 4.96
N VAL A 31 -5.53 -6.12 5.27
CA VAL A 31 -4.97 -4.92 5.86
C VAL A 31 -5.40 -4.85 7.31
N VAL A 32 -4.48 -4.39 8.14
CA VAL A 32 -4.65 -4.35 9.57
C VAL A 32 -4.73 -2.88 10.00
N ILE A 33 -5.90 -2.48 10.50
CA ILE A 33 -6.15 -1.12 11.00
C ILE A 33 -5.93 -1.09 12.51
N ILE A 34 -5.17 -0.11 12.98
CA ILE A 34 -4.75 0.00 14.37
C ILE A 34 -5.43 1.21 14.99
N GLY A 35 -6.18 1.00 16.06
CA GLY A 35 -6.65 2.09 16.89
C GLY A 35 -5.48 2.74 17.65
N GLY A 36 -5.22 4.02 17.39
CA GLY A 36 -4.24 4.84 18.13
C GLY A 36 -3.07 5.35 17.28
N ASN A 37 -2.38 6.39 17.78
CA ASN A 37 -1.24 6.99 17.10
C ASN A 37 0.04 6.15 17.32
N ARG A 38 0.25 5.14 16.46
CA ARG A 38 1.48 4.34 16.44
C ARG A 38 2.23 4.57 15.13
N ASP A 39 3.52 4.89 15.23
CA ASP A 39 4.39 5.02 14.06
C ASP A 39 4.78 3.65 13.46
N ALA A 40 5.23 3.65 12.20
CA ALA A 40 5.61 2.43 11.49
C ALA A 40 6.74 1.63 12.17
N LYS A 41 7.64 2.28 12.93
CA LYS A 41 8.74 1.58 13.64
C LYS A 41 8.20 0.83 14.84
N GLN A 42 7.29 1.43 15.59
CA GLN A 42 6.58 0.74 16.68
C GLN A 42 5.84 -0.47 16.13
N MET A 43 5.25 -0.33 14.95
CA MET A 43 4.57 -1.46 14.31
C MET A 43 5.51 -2.56 13.86
N ALA A 44 6.62 -2.21 13.24
CA ALA A 44 7.64 -3.18 12.88
C ALA A 44 8.15 -3.94 14.11
N ARG A 45 8.42 -3.24 15.22
CA ARG A 45 8.83 -3.87 16.49
C ARG A 45 7.77 -4.81 17.05
N HIS A 46 6.51 -4.37 17.08
CA HIS A 46 5.40 -5.18 17.58
C HIS A 46 5.27 -6.48 16.78
N VAL A 47 5.26 -6.38 15.44
CA VAL A 47 5.15 -7.53 14.54
C VAL A 47 6.36 -8.47 14.69
N ALA A 48 7.58 -7.92 14.73
CA ALA A 48 8.81 -8.71 14.89
C ALA A 48 8.85 -9.48 16.22
N ASN A 49 8.34 -8.90 17.30
CA ASN A 49 8.30 -9.57 18.61
C ASN A 49 7.25 -10.69 18.70
N LYS A 50 6.33 -10.77 17.73
CA LYS A 50 5.18 -11.69 17.77
C LYS A 50 5.22 -12.75 16.67
N LEU A 51 5.88 -12.49 15.54
CA LEU A 51 6.03 -13.46 14.48
C LEU A 51 7.03 -14.57 14.89
N PRO A 52 6.64 -15.85 14.82
CA PRO A 52 7.59 -16.94 14.99
C PRO A 52 8.49 -17.02 13.74
N GLY A 53 9.78 -16.74 13.93
CA GLY A 53 10.81 -16.84 12.88
C GLY A 53 11.45 -15.51 12.48
N ALA A 54 12.55 -15.58 11.75
CA ALA A 54 13.35 -14.43 11.32
C ALA A 54 13.04 -13.97 9.88
N SER A 55 11.86 -14.32 9.36
CA SER A 55 11.48 -13.96 7.99
C SER A 55 11.32 -12.43 7.86
N PRO A 56 11.93 -11.79 6.85
CA PRO A 56 11.78 -10.37 6.63
C PRO A 56 10.34 -10.01 6.23
N PHE A 57 9.88 -8.84 6.65
CA PHE A 57 8.56 -8.31 6.33
C PHE A 57 8.62 -6.80 6.09
N PHE A 58 7.59 -6.25 5.45
CA PHE A 58 7.43 -4.81 5.22
C PHE A 58 6.28 -4.25 6.07
N VAL A 59 6.40 -2.97 6.42
CA VAL A 59 5.33 -2.18 7.05
C VAL A 59 5.09 -0.97 6.18
N MET A 60 3.83 -0.77 5.76
CA MET A 60 3.42 0.40 4.98
C MET A 60 2.71 1.39 5.90
N ASP A 61 3.23 2.62 5.97
CA ASP A 61 2.58 3.73 6.65
C ASP A 61 1.61 4.42 5.69
N MET A 62 0.37 3.93 5.66
CA MET A 62 -0.68 4.47 4.79
C MET A 62 -0.99 5.97 5.08
N PRO A 63 -1.13 6.42 6.34
CA PRO A 63 -1.29 7.85 6.64
C PRO A 63 -0.18 8.72 6.07
N SER A 64 1.08 8.31 6.20
CA SER A 64 2.21 9.05 5.63
C SER A 64 2.15 9.12 4.10
N VAL A 65 1.68 8.07 3.42
CA VAL A 65 1.48 8.09 1.95
C VAL A 65 0.40 9.10 1.57
N MET A 66 -0.75 9.06 2.23
CA MET A 66 -1.86 9.97 1.97
C MET A 66 -1.50 11.43 2.24
N ALA A 67 -0.79 11.71 3.34
CA ALA A 67 -0.31 13.06 3.62
C ALA A 67 0.57 13.63 2.49
N ARG A 68 1.40 12.80 1.84
CA ARG A 68 2.20 13.25 0.68
C ARG A 68 1.37 13.50 -0.57
N VAL A 69 0.28 12.75 -0.74
CA VAL A 69 -0.67 12.98 -1.82
C VAL A 69 -1.38 14.31 -1.60
N ASP A 70 -1.87 14.56 -0.38
CA ASP A 70 -2.55 15.80 -0.02
C ASP A 70 -1.60 16.99 -0.24
N ASP A 71 -0.37 16.92 0.29
CA ASP A 71 0.69 17.92 0.07
C ASP A 71 0.94 18.20 -1.43
N TRP A 72 0.93 17.15 -2.27
CA TRP A 72 1.13 17.29 -3.72
C TRP A 72 -0.06 18.00 -4.36
N GLN A 73 -1.29 17.58 -4.06
CA GLN A 73 -2.50 18.15 -4.63
C GLN A 73 -2.69 19.62 -4.24
N GLU A 74 -2.37 19.96 -2.98
CA GLU A 74 -2.40 21.35 -2.50
C GLU A 74 -1.38 22.24 -3.21
N ARG A 75 -0.16 21.73 -3.44
CA ARG A 75 0.93 22.51 -4.06
C ARG A 75 0.84 22.59 -5.58
N LEU A 76 0.25 21.57 -6.22
CA LEU A 76 0.16 21.46 -7.68
C LEU A 76 -1.28 21.18 -8.15
N PRO A 77 -2.25 22.06 -7.83
CA PRO A 77 -3.68 21.79 -8.03
C PRO A 77 -4.10 21.69 -9.51
N ARG A 78 -3.26 22.14 -10.44
CA ARG A 78 -3.51 22.07 -11.89
C ARG A 78 -2.80 20.90 -12.58
N VAL A 79 -2.01 20.12 -11.84
CA VAL A 79 -1.22 19.02 -12.39
C VAL A 79 -1.91 17.71 -12.06
N GLN A 80 -2.42 17.03 -13.08
CA GLN A 80 -2.95 15.67 -12.91
C GLN A 80 -1.81 14.73 -12.54
N ALA A 81 -1.91 14.08 -11.38
CA ALA A 81 -0.92 13.10 -10.93
C ALA A 81 -1.20 11.72 -11.52
N TYR A 82 -0.14 11.09 -12.04
CA TYR A 82 -0.12 9.70 -12.48
C TYR A 82 0.96 8.94 -11.72
N TYR A 83 0.56 8.02 -10.85
CA TYR A 83 1.52 7.21 -10.10
C TYR A 83 2.14 6.14 -11.01
N ALA A 84 3.46 6.07 -11.08
CA ALA A 84 4.16 5.06 -11.86
C ALA A 84 4.18 3.72 -11.12
N LEU A 85 3.48 2.71 -11.63
CA LEU A 85 3.42 1.38 -10.99
C LEU A 85 4.79 0.72 -10.84
N ARG A 86 5.72 1.01 -11.75
CA ARG A 86 7.11 0.53 -11.67
C ARG A 86 7.83 0.90 -10.37
N CYS A 87 7.41 1.96 -9.67
CA CYS A 87 8.00 2.35 -8.40
C CYS A 87 7.67 1.32 -7.30
N ASN A 88 6.40 0.96 -7.18
CA ASN A 88 5.91 -0.08 -6.28
C ASN A 88 4.49 -0.46 -6.72
N ALA A 89 4.34 -1.65 -7.30
CA ALA A 89 3.07 -2.19 -7.79
C ALA A 89 2.32 -2.98 -6.71
N ASP A 90 2.53 -2.64 -5.44
CA ASP A 90 1.75 -3.23 -4.35
C ASP A 90 0.26 -2.89 -4.52
N PRO A 91 -0.64 -3.88 -4.56
CA PRO A 91 -2.04 -3.65 -4.87
C PRO A 91 -2.79 -2.91 -3.75
N VAL A 92 -2.33 -2.98 -2.50
CA VAL A 92 -2.89 -2.15 -1.41
C VAL A 92 -2.53 -0.69 -1.67
N LEU A 93 -1.27 -0.39 -2.00
CA LEU A 93 -0.86 0.95 -2.38
C LEU A 93 -1.63 1.47 -3.61
N ALA A 94 -1.69 0.66 -4.67
CA ALA A 94 -2.40 1.03 -5.89
C ALA A 94 -3.88 1.31 -5.61
N ARG A 95 -4.57 0.42 -4.90
CA ARG A 95 -5.98 0.61 -4.56
C ARG A 95 -6.20 1.84 -3.67
N MET A 96 -5.29 2.13 -2.75
CA MET A 96 -5.38 3.31 -1.88
C MET A 96 -5.27 4.60 -2.69
N LEU A 97 -4.29 4.69 -3.59
CA LEU A 97 -4.12 5.85 -4.48
C LEU A 97 -5.29 5.99 -5.48
N ALA A 98 -5.83 4.86 -5.93
CA ALA A 98 -6.97 4.80 -6.82
C ALA A 98 -8.25 5.34 -6.17
N ASP A 99 -8.63 4.79 -5.02
CA ASP A 99 -9.92 5.02 -4.39
C ASP A 99 -9.92 6.30 -3.55
N SER A 100 -8.88 6.50 -2.74
CA SER A 100 -8.86 7.58 -1.74
C SER A 100 -8.38 8.90 -2.33
N ALA A 101 -7.41 8.84 -3.24
CA ALA A 101 -6.77 10.03 -3.79
C ALA A 101 -7.20 10.40 -5.22
N GLN A 102 -7.93 9.51 -5.89
CA GLN A 102 -8.31 9.63 -7.31
C GLN A 102 -7.12 9.94 -8.24
N LEU A 103 -5.95 9.36 -7.94
CA LEU A 103 -4.78 9.46 -8.83
C LEU A 103 -4.97 8.59 -10.07
N GLY A 104 -4.36 8.99 -11.18
CA GLY A 104 -4.20 8.12 -12.34
C GLY A 104 -2.98 7.20 -12.17
N PHE A 105 -2.80 6.26 -13.10
CA PHE A 105 -1.63 5.37 -13.14
C PHE A 105 -0.82 5.52 -14.43
N ALA A 106 0.50 5.55 -14.29
CA ALA A 106 1.43 5.42 -15.40
C ALA A 106 1.94 3.97 -15.47
N VAL A 107 1.67 3.31 -16.59
CA VAL A 107 2.00 1.89 -16.82
C VAL A 107 2.95 1.75 -18.02
N SER A 108 3.78 0.70 -17.99
CA SER A 108 4.87 0.50 -18.93
C SER A 108 4.87 -0.85 -19.65
N ASN A 109 3.94 -1.75 -19.29
CA ASN A 109 3.77 -3.05 -19.94
C ASN A 109 2.33 -3.57 -19.76
N ALA A 110 1.98 -4.62 -20.49
CA ALA A 110 0.63 -5.19 -20.48
C ALA A 110 0.24 -5.82 -19.11
N GLU A 111 1.21 -6.31 -18.34
CA GLU A 111 0.96 -6.88 -17.00
C GLU A 111 0.54 -5.76 -16.02
N GLU A 112 1.23 -4.62 -16.05
CA GLU A 112 0.88 -3.43 -15.28
C GLU A 112 -0.49 -2.88 -15.67
N LEU A 113 -0.80 -2.87 -16.97
CA LEU A 113 -2.12 -2.47 -17.45
C LEU A 113 -3.23 -3.40 -16.92
N ALA A 114 -2.99 -4.70 -16.84
CA ALA A 114 -3.94 -5.67 -16.31
C ALA A 114 -4.17 -5.54 -14.79
N MET A 115 -3.23 -4.94 -14.05
CA MET A 115 -3.36 -4.71 -12.61
C MET A 115 -4.21 -3.49 -12.25
N VAL A 116 -4.40 -2.55 -13.17
CA VAL A 116 -5.18 -1.33 -12.91
C VAL A 116 -6.58 -1.43 -13.50
N ASN A 117 -7.55 -0.84 -12.80
CA ASN A 117 -8.92 -0.79 -13.29
C ASN A 117 -9.04 0.27 -14.41
N ILE A 118 -9.68 -0.09 -15.52
CA ILE A 118 -9.96 0.79 -16.66
C ILE A 118 -10.82 2.01 -16.32
N SER A 119 -11.49 2.02 -15.16
CA SER A 119 -12.21 3.20 -14.66
C SER A 119 -11.28 4.34 -14.19
N GLN A 120 -9.98 4.08 -14.07
CA GLN A 120 -8.96 5.06 -13.71
C GLN A 120 -8.35 5.71 -14.95
N THR A 121 -7.83 6.94 -14.82
CA THR A 121 -7.06 7.57 -15.91
C THR A 121 -5.69 6.91 -16.03
N ILE A 122 -5.40 6.31 -17.18
CA ILE A 122 -4.17 5.54 -17.43
C ILE A 122 -3.29 6.28 -18.45
N PHE A 123 -2.02 6.44 -18.11
CA PHE A 123 -0.99 6.98 -18.99
C PHE A 123 0.00 5.86 -19.38
N CYS A 124 -0.03 5.42 -20.63
CA CYS A 124 0.90 4.44 -21.17
C CYS A 124 2.09 5.16 -21.82
N TYR A 125 3.31 4.66 -21.59
CA TYR A 125 4.54 5.22 -22.18
C TYR A 125 5.61 4.16 -22.46
#